data_AF-A0A4Y5Z4M7-F1
#
_entry.id   AF-A0A4Y5Z4M7-F1
#
_cell.length_a   1.000
_cell.length_b   1.000
_cell.length_c   1.000
_cell.angle_alpha   90.00
_cell.angle_beta   90.00
_cell.angle_gamma   90.00
#
_symmetry.space_group_name_H-M   'P 1'
#
loop_
_entity.id
_entity.type
_entity.pdbx_description
1 polymer ?
#
loop_
_entity_poly.entity_id
_entity_poly.type
_entity_poly.pdbx_seq_one_letter_code
_entity_poly.pdbx_strand_id
1 'polypeptide(L)'
;MLVVIFLSLAGCSSQKILSGFADGFVHQCRGVTTCVVDASKVTDFSWDEAFVFDASASSETIESKIRMPYPFYRDLTQKILFIKHGSIVAHEDYDYDPDDKHPSVVAFDFDSPPKTGYFHLDRERRKLRVQVVEIKGQRRYFVRPLENLP
;
A
#
# COMPACT_ATOMS: atom_id res chain seq x y z
N MET A 1 -11.63 14.68 45.66
CA MET A 1 -10.98 13.99 44.54
C MET A 1 -11.80 14.25 43.29
N LEU A 2 -11.25 14.94 42.29
CA LEU A 2 -11.91 15.21 41.02
C LEU A 2 -11.53 14.09 40.05
N VAL A 3 -12.50 13.30 39.59
CA VAL A 3 -12.28 12.28 38.55
C VAL A 3 -12.37 12.98 37.20
N VAL A 4 -11.23 13.22 36.56
CA VAL A 4 -11.17 13.73 35.19
C VAL A 4 -11.29 12.53 34.25
N ILE A 5 -12.50 12.32 33.72
CA ILE A 5 -12.74 11.35 32.65
C ILE A 5 -12.19 11.97 31.36
N PHE A 6 -10.99 11.55 30.96
CA PHE A 6 -10.46 11.79 29.61
C PHE A 6 -11.27 10.94 28.63
N LEU A 7 -12.37 11.51 28.13
CA LEU A 7 -13.16 10.95 27.05
C LEU A 7 -12.39 11.18 25.74
N SER A 8 -11.39 10.35 25.47
CA SER A 8 -10.71 10.32 24.18
C SER A 8 -11.66 9.77 23.13
N LEU A 9 -12.35 10.68 22.44
CA LEU A 9 -13.02 10.43 21.16
C LEU A 9 -11.96 10.13 20.09
N ALA A 10 -11.35 8.94 20.16
CA ALA A 10 -10.67 8.36 19.01
C ALA A 10 -11.78 7.85 18.07
N GLY A 11 -12.33 8.77 17.26
CA GLY A 11 -13.08 8.39 16.08
C GLY A 11 -12.12 7.73 15.10
N CYS A 12 -11.84 6.44 15.29
CA CYS A 12 -11.14 5.62 14.31
C CYS A 12 -12.07 5.45 13.11
N SER A 13 -12.04 6.40 12.17
CA SER A 13 -12.44 6.09 10.81
C SER A 13 -11.43 5.07 10.31
N SER A 14 -11.86 3.84 10.03
CA SER A 14 -11.02 2.82 9.40
C SER A 14 -10.75 3.24 7.96
N GLN A 15 -9.87 4.22 7.78
CA GLN A 15 -9.46 4.67 6.46
C GLN A 15 -8.82 3.48 5.73
N LYS A 16 -9.23 3.25 4.48
CA LYS A 16 -8.63 2.22 3.63
C LYS A 16 -7.15 2.54 3.42
N ILE A 17 -6.27 1.55 3.55
CA ILE A 17 -4.83 1.67 3.34
C ILE A 17 -4.53 2.31 1.98
N LEU A 18 -5.21 1.88 0.91
CA LEU A 18 -4.97 2.41 -0.44
C LEU A 18 -5.30 3.90 -0.54
N SER A 19 -6.33 4.36 0.17
CA SER A 19 -6.66 5.80 0.23
C SER A 19 -5.59 6.58 0.99
N GLY A 20 -5.02 6.02 2.07
CA GLY A 20 -3.89 6.60 2.79
C GLY A 20 -2.64 6.74 1.90
N PHE A 21 -2.36 5.73 1.05
CA PHE A 21 -1.33 5.81 0.03
C PHE A 21 -1.60 6.94 -0.97
N ALA A 22 -2.83 7.05 -1.48
CA ALA A 22 -3.23 8.09 -2.41
C ALA A 22 -3.00 9.50 -1.82
N ASP A 23 -3.48 9.74 -0.60
CA ASP A 23 -3.32 11.01 0.11
C ASP A 23 -1.83 11.32 0.38
N GLY A 24 -1.08 10.32 0.82
CA GLY A 24 0.36 10.41 1.02
C GLY A 24 1.10 10.82 -0.25
N PHE A 25 0.73 10.26 -1.40
CA PHE A 25 1.33 10.62 -2.69
C PHE A 25 0.88 11.99 -3.18
N VAL A 26 -0.37 12.40 -2.96
CA VAL A 26 -0.84 13.77 -3.27
C VAL A 26 0.05 14.79 -2.58
N HIS A 27 0.36 14.57 -1.30
CA HIS A 27 1.19 15.46 -0.50
C HIS A 27 2.66 15.42 -0.95
N GLN A 28 3.25 14.24 -1.08
CA GLN A 28 4.69 14.09 -1.36
C GLN A 28 5.07 14.39 -2.83
N CYS A 29 4.13 14.26 -3.76
CA CYS A 29 4.36 14.43 -5.20
C CYS A 29 3.67 15.69 -5.74
N ARG A 30 3.54 16.73 -4.92
CA ARG A 30 2.89 17.99 -5.31
C ARG A 30 3.73 18.73 -6.35
N GLY A 31 3.13 19.04 -7.50
CA GLY A 31 3.75 19.84 -8.55
C GLY A 31 4.80 19.11 -9.41
N VAL A 32 4.94 17.79 -9.26
CA VAL A 32 5.90 16.98 -10.03
C VAL A 32 5.23 15.79 -10.70
N THR A 33 5.78 15.35 -11.84
CA THR A 33 5.30 14.19 -12.60
C THR A 33 5.97 12.89 -12.16
N THR A 34 7.07 12.96 -11.44
CA THR A 34 7.77 11.80 -10.85
C THR A 34 8.38 12.19 -9.51
N CYS A 35 8.26 11.31 -8.53
CA CYS A 35 8.74 11.51 -7.16
C CYS A 35 9.23 10.17 -6.58
N VAL A 36 10.03 10.26 -5.52
CA VAL A 36 10.43 9.12 -4.71
C VAL A 36 9.82 9.26 -3.33
N VAL A 37 9.10 8.23 -2.89
CA VAL A 37 8.37 8.22 -1.62
C VAL A 37 8.87 7.08 -0.76
N ASP A 38 9.13 7.34 0.51
CA ASP A 38 9.34 6.27 1.50
C ASP A 38 7.95 5.76 1.94
N ALA A 39 7.66 4.49 1.67
CA ALA A 39 6.36 3.88 1.96
C ALA A 39 5.99 3.96 3.46
N SER A 40 6.99 4.00 4.36
CA SER A 40 6.74 4.16 5.80
C SER A 40 6.21 5.55 6.18
N LYS A 41 6.30 6.53 5.27
CA LYS A 41 5.78 7.89 5.45
C LYS A 41 4.39 8.11 4.88
N VAL A 42 3.78 7.10 4.27
CA VAL A 42 2.40 7.16 3.74
C VAL A 42 1.42 6.28 4.52
N THR A 43 1.89 5.58 5.54
CA THR A 43 1.08 4.83 6.50
C THR A 43 1.12 5.52 7.87
N ASP A 44 0.01 5.51 8.60
CA ASP A 44 -0.12 6.07 9.95
C ASP A 44 0.20 5.07 11.07
N PHE A 45 0.52 3.82 10.71
CA PHE A 45 0.95 2.77 11.61
C PHE A 45 2.37 2.28 11.30
N SER A 46 2.98 1.60 12.28
CA SER A 46 4.33 1.04 12.16
C SER A 46 4.28 -0.42 11.70
N TRP A 47 5.22 -0.78 10.83
CA TRP A 47 5.40 -2.11 10.25
C TRP A 47 6.88 -2.35 9.92
N ASP A 48 7.28 -3.62 9.85
CA ASP A 48 8.65 -4.05 9.53
C ASP A 48 8.79 -4.43 8.06
N GLU A 49 7.79 -5.14 7.54
CA GLU A 49 7.70 -5.57 6.15
C GLU A 49 6.30 -5.26 5.60
N ALA A 50 6.23 -4.90 4.32
CA ALA A 50 4.98 -4.81 3.59
C ALA A 50 5.10 -5.61 2.28
N PHE A 51 4.01 -6.23 1.89
CA PHE A 51 3.92 -6.97 0.63
C PHE A 51 2.74 -6.45 -0.16
N VAL A 52 2.95 -6.26 -1.45
CA VAL A 52 1.88 -5.93 -2.40
C VAL A 52 1.85 -7.05 -3.42
N PHE A 53 0.72 -7.75 -3.58
CA PHE A 53 0.57 -8.85 -4.54
C PHE A 53 -0.40 -8.45 -5.63
N ASP A 54 -0.12 -8.90 -6.86
CA ASP A 54 -1.10 -8.82 -7.93
C ASP A 54 -2.28 -9.79 -7.68
N ALA A 55 -3.32 -9.68 -8.52
CA ALA A 55 -4.53 -10.47 -8.39
C ALA A 55 -4.36 -11.96 -8.74
N SER A 56 -3.20 -12.35 -9.31
CA SER A 56 -2.89 -13.73 -9.69
C SER A 56 -2.20 -14.53 -8.58
N ALA A 57 -1.76 -13.87 -7.51
CA ALA A 57 -1.06 -14.51 -6.40
C ALA A 57 -1.97 -15.51 -5.66
N SER A 58 -1.58 -16.79 -5.67
CA SER A 58 -2.26 -17.83 -4.91
C SER A 58 -2.01 -17.73 -3.40
N SER A 59 -2.89 -18.31 -2.59
CA SER A 59 -2.69 -18.39 -1.13
C SER A 59 -1.35 -19.02 -0.77
N GLU A 60 -0.97 -20.10 -1.44
CA GLU A 60 0.33 -20.77 -1.25
C GLU A 60 1.51 -19.83 -1.56
N THR A 61 1.41 -19.04 -2.64
CA THR A 61 2.44 -18.07 -2.99
C THR A 61 2.56 -17.00 -1.92
N ILE A 62 1.43 -16.45 -1.47
CA ILE A 62 1.40 -15.43 -0.41
C ILE A 62 2.04 -15.99 0.86
N GLU A 63 1.54 -17.12 1.37
CA GLU A 63 2.03 -17.76 2.59
C GLU A 63 3.52 -18.12 2.53
N SER A 64 3.99 -18.58 1.37
CA SER A 64 5.41 -18.84 1.13
C SER A 64 6.27 -17.57 1.23
N LYS A 65 5.80 -16.44 0.68
CA LYS A 65 6.52 -15.16 0.75
C LYS A 65 6.49 -14.54 2.13
N ILE A 66 5.33 -14.55 2.80
CA ILE A 66 5.19 -13.95 4.13
C ILE A 66 5.67 -14.87 5.26
N ARG A 67 5.92 -16.15 4.95
CA ARG A 67 6.40 -17.19 5.88
C ARG A 67 5.47 -17.44 7.07
N MET A 68 4.16 -17.30 6.85
CA MET A 68 3.10 -17.55 7.83
C MET A 68 1.76 -17.81 7.12
N PRO A 69 0.76 -18.43 7.79
CA PRO A 69 -0.58 -18.59 7.24
C PRO A 69 -1.25 -17.24 6.93
N TYR A 70 -2.03 -17.19 5.84
CA TYR A 70 -2.78 -16.00 5.41
C TYR A 70 -4.29 -16.28 5.42
N PRO A 71 -5.00 -16.06 6.55
CA PRO A 71 -6.40 -16.45 6.70
C PRO A 71 -7.39 -15.53 5.96
N PHE A 72 -6.90 -14.44 5.36
CA PHE A 72 -7.72 -13.43 4.68
C PHE A 72 -7.73 -13.60 3.17
N TYR A 73 -7.44 -14.82 2.69
CA TYR A 73 -7.33 -15.08 1.26
C TYR A 73 -8.67 -14.90 0.54
N ARG A 74 -8.62 -14.18 -0.58
CA ARG A 74 -9.72 -13.99 -1.52
C ARG A 74 -9.16 -14.01 -2.94
N ASP A 75 -9.71 -14.86 -3.79
CA ASP A 75 -9.27 -15.01 -5.18
C ASP A 75 -9.45 -13.71 -6.00
N LEU A 76 -8.61 -13.55 -7.04
CA LEU A 76 -8.74 -12.53 -8.09
C LEU A 76 -8.75 -11.07 -7.62
N THR A 77 -8.11 -10.78 -6.48
CA THR A 77 -8.01 -9.42 -5.93
C THR A 77 -6.58 -9.09 -5.57
N GLN A 78 -6.14 -7.85 -5.86
CA GLN A 78 -4.81 -7.39 -5.44
C GLN A 78 -4.79 -7.24 -3.92
N LYS A 79 -3.60 -7.38 -3.32
CA LYS A 79 -3.46 -7.41 -1.86
C LYS A 79 -2.33 -6.53 -1.42
N ILE A 80 -2.57 -5.75 -0.39
CA ILE A 80 -1.50 -5.12 0.38
C ILE A 80 -1.59 -5.61 1.81
N LEU A 81 -0.47 -6.04 2.36
CA LEU A 81 -0.39 -6.51 3.74
C LEU A 81 0.87 -6.01 4.42
N PHE A 82 0.77 -5.80 5.72
CA PHE A 82 1.82 -5.26 6.56
C PHE A 82 2.07 -6.19 7.73
N ILE A 83 3.34 -6.45 7.98
CA ILE A 83 3.82 -7.37 9.00
C ILE A 83 4.63 -6.58 10.02
N LYS A 84 4.40 -6.87 11.30
CA LYS A 84 5.21 -6.38 12.41
C LYS A 84 5.48 -7.51 13.38
N HIS A 85 6.73 -7.70 13.77
CA HIS A 85 7.17 -8.77 14.67
C HIS A 85 6.61 -10.16 14.28
N GLY A 86 6.58 -10.46 12.97
CA GLY A 86 6.10 -11.75 12.45
C GLY A 86 4.58 -11.95 12.52
N SER A 87 3.80 -10.89 12.69
CA SER A 87 2.32 -10.94 12.65
C SER A 87 1.77 -9.92 11.66
N ILE A 88 0.66 -10.27 10.99
CA ILE A 88 -0.07 -9.34 10.10
C ILE A 88 -0.74 -8.27 10.98
N VAL A 89 -0.39 -7.01 10.78
CA VAL A 89 -0.95 -5.86 11.52
C VAL A 89 -1.97 -5.07 10.72
N ALA A 90 -1.90 -5.14 9.40
CA ALA A 90 -2.88 -4.53 8.51
C ALA A 90 -2.90 -5.30 7.18
N HIS A 91 -4.07 -5.38 6.57
CA HIS A 91 -4.22 -5.90 5.21
C HIS A 91 -5.41 -5.21 4.53
N GLU A 92 -5.34 -5.10 3.21
CA GLU A 92 -6.44 -4.67 2.38
C GLU A 92 -6.39 -5.45 1.08
N ASP A 93 -7.52 -6.07 0.73
CA ASP A 93 -7.76 -6.48 -0.64
C ASP A 93 -8.31 -5.27 -1.40
N TYR A 94 -7.78 -5.02 -2.59
CA TYR A 94 -8.24 -3.94 -3.44
C TYR A 94 -8.32 -4.40 -4.89
N ASP A 95 -9.28 -3.83 -5.60
CA ASP A 95 -9.49 -4.07 -7.02
C ASP A 95 -9.21 -2.77 -7.76
N TYR A 96 -8.60 -2.88 -8.94
CA TYR A 96 -8.55 -1.74 -9.84
C TYR A 96 -9.96 -1.49 -10.38
N ASP A 97 -10.65 -0.53 -9.79
CA ASP A 97 -11.93 -0.03 -10.28
C ASP A 97 -11.67 1.15 -11.23
N PRO A 98 -11.88 0.99 -12.55
CA PRO A 98 -11.70 2.07 -13.51
C PRO A 98 -12.69 3.23 -13.30
N ASP A 99 -13.79 3.00 -12.59
CA ASP A 99 -14.83 3.97 -12.24
C ASP A 99 -14.68 4.51 -10.79
N ASP A 100 -13.56 4.21 -10.11
CA ASP A 100 -13.29 4.75 -8.78
C ASP A 100 -13.40 6.27 -8.78
N LYS A 101 -14.29 6.79 -7.93
CA LYS A 101 -14.58 8.21 -7.81
C LYS A 101 -13.59 8.94 -6.90
N HIS A 102 -12.66 8.23 -6.27
CA HIS A 102 -11.59 8.86 -5.50
C HIS A 102 -10.79 9.78 -6.44
N PRO A 103 -10.52 11.05 -6.06
CA PRO A 103 -9.83 12.00 -6.95
C PRO A 103 -8.40 11.58 -7.29
N SER A 104 -7.88 10.56 -6.59
CA SER A 104 -6.52 10.05 -6.71
C SER A 104 -6.53 8.52 -6.67
N VAL A 105 -6.11 7.86 -7.75
CA VAL A 105 -6.07 6.38 -7.84
C VAL A 105 -4.63 5.89 -7.80
N VAL A 106 -4.37 4.88 -6.97
CA VAL A 106 -3.07 4.21 -6.87
C VAL A 106 -3.09 2.94 -7.71
N ALA A 107 -2.09 2.79 -8.59
CA ALA A 107 -1.90 1.60 -9.40
C ALA A 107 -0.47 1.08 -9.19
N PHE A 108 -0.34 -0.13 -8.67
CA PHE A 108 0.96 -0.79 -8.55
C PHE A 108 1.32 -1.48 -9.87
N ASP A 109 2.51 -1.18 -10.40
CA ASP A 109 2.96 -1.65 -11.71
C ASP A 109 3.74 -2.98 -11.59
N PHE A 110 3.01 -4.10 -11.72
CA PHE A 110 3.59 -5.45 -11.72
C PHE A 110 4.12 -5.89 -13.09
N ASP A 111 3.87 -5.11 -14.15
CA ASP A 111 4.19 -5.46 -15.52
C ASP A 111 5.58 -5.00 -15.96
N SER A 112 6.14 -4.01 -15.27
CA SER A 112 7.52 -3.59 -15.46
C SER A 112 8.52 -4.66 -14.99
N PRO A 113 9.63 -4.89 -15.72
CA PRO A 113 10.67 -5.80 -15.28
C PRO A 113 11.32 -5.41 -13.92
N PRO A 114 11.68 -6.39 -13.07
CA PRO A 114 11.34 -7.82 -13.19
C PRO A 114 9.88 -8.08 -12.82
N LYS A 115 9.18 -8.87 -13.64
CA LYS A 115 7.81 -9.31 -13.38
C LYS A 115 7.79 -10.35 -12.28
N THR A 116 7.72 -9.90 -11.03
CA THR A 116 7.71 -10.79 -9.85
C THR A 116 6.30 -11.18 -9.40
N GLY A 117 5.27 -10.44 -9.82
CA GLY A 117 3.88 -10.58 -9.34
C GLY A 117 3.67 -10.09 -7.89
N TYR A 118 4.71 -9.55 -7.26
CA TYR A 118 4.63 -8.94 -5.94
C TYR A 118 5.77 -7.95 -5.67
N PHE A 119 5.50 -7.01 -4.76
CA PHE A 119 6.49 -6.14 -4.15
C PHE A 119 6.76 -6.58 -2.72
N HIS A 120 8.03 -6.55 -2.32
CA HIS A 120 8.44 -6.74 -0.93
C HIS A 120 9.17 -5.48 -0.48
N LEU A 121 8.57 -4.78 0.48
CA LEU A 121 9.06 -3.54 1.03
C LEU A 121 9.53 -3.82 2.46
N ASP A 122 10.82 -3.62 2.71
CA ASP A 122 11.42 -3.65 4.04
C ASP A 122 12.18 -2.34 4.28
N ARG A 123 12.96 -2.28 5.35
CA ARG A 123 13.77 -1.10 5.68
C ARG A 123 14.70 -0.65 4.54
N GLU A 124 15.18 -1.57 3.72
CA GLU A 124 16.11 -1.30 2.61
C GLU A 124 15.37 -1.04 1.29
N ARG A 125 14.16 -1.59 1.12
CA ARG A 125 13.40 -1.61 -0.14
C ARG A 125 12.07 -0.82 -0.10
N ARG A 126 11.80 -0.06 0.97
CA ARG A 126 10.57 0.74 1.12
C ARG A 126 10.50 2.03 0.30
N LYS A 127 11.52 2.35 -0.51
CA LYS A 127 11.45 3.50 -1.41
C LYS A 127 10.66 3.11 -2.65
N LEU A 128 9.70 3.95 -3.03
CA LEU A 128 8.82 3.77 -4.17
C LEU A 128 9.09 4.90 -5.16
N ARG A 129 9.24 4.56 -6.44
CA ARG A 129 9.12 5.52 -7.52
C ARG A 129 7.63 5.65 -7.87
N VAL A 130 7.15 6.88 -7.85
CA VAL A 130 5.74 7.18 -8.15
C VAL A 130 5.71 8.11 -9.37
N GLN A 131 5.00 7.70 -10.40
CA GLN A 131 4.73 8.50 -11.59
C GLN A 131 3.29 9.02 -11.55
N VAL A 132 3.14 10.33 -11.70
CA VAL A 132 1.84 11.01 -11.66
C VAL A 132 1.38 11.26 -13.09
N VAL A 133 0.19 10.77 -13.43
CA VAL A 133 -0.46 11.00 -14.72
C VAL A 133 -1.87 11.54 -14.46
N GLU A 134 -2.28 12.57 -15.18
CA GLU A 134 -3.65 13.07 -15.14
C GLU A 134 -4.45 12.50 -16.31
N ILE A 135 -5.55 11.80 -16.01
CA ILE A 135 -6.43 11.19 -17.00
C ILE A 135 -7.85 11.66 -16.71
N LYS A 136 -8.48 12.35 -17.67
CA LYS A 136 -9.85 12.90 -17.53
C LYS A 136 -10.07 13.73 -16.24
N GLY A 137 -9.06 14.49 -15.80
CA GLY A 137 -9.12 15.31 -14.58
C GLY A 137 -8.90 14.56 -13.27
N GLN A 138 -8.59 13.26 -13.33
CA GLN A 138 -8.25 12.43 -12.17
C GLN A 138 -6.73 12.18 -12.13
N ARG A 139 -6.10 12.40 -10.98
CA ARG A 139 -4.67 12.08 -10.79
C ARG A 139 -4.51 10.58 -10.55
N ARG A 140 -3.59 9.96 -11.26
CA ARG A 140 -3.25 8.55 -11.11
C ARG A 140 -1.77 8.42 -10.73
N TYR A 141 -1.51 7.58 -9.76
CA TYR A 141 -0.19 7.34 -9.20
C TYR A 141 0.23 5.92 -9.56
N PHE A 142 1.12 5.81 -10.55
CA PHE A 142 1.73 4.55 -10.92
C PHE A 142 2.94 4.31 -10.03
N VAL A 143 2.89 3.22 -9.26
CA VAL A 143 3.82 2.94 -8.16
C VAL A 143 4.64 1.72 -8.48
N ARG A 144 5.96 1.85 -8.32
CA ARG A 144 6.89 0.71 -8.37
C ARG A 144 7.98 0.84 -7.31
N PRO A 145 8.57 -0.27 -6.83
CA PRO A 145 9.77 -0.21 -6.01
C PRO A 145 10.83 0.64 -6.71
N LEU A 146 11.48 1.53 -5.96
CA LEU A 146 12.66 2.22 -6.44
C LEU A 146 13.77 1.18 -6.51
N GLU A 147 14.21 0.86 -7.71
CA GLU A 147 15.27 -0.10 -7.96
C GLU A 147 16.48 0.15 -7.06
N ASN A 148 16.72 -0.79 -6.16
CA ASN A 148 18.02 -1.44 -5.98
C ASN A 148 17.72 -2.93 -6.20
N LEU A 149 17.72 -3.38 -7.46
CA LEU A 149 17.77 -4.83 -7.68
C LEU A 149 19.14 -5.33 -7.23
N PRO A 150 19.25 -6.55 -6.68
CA PRO A 150 20.55 -7.22 -6.62
C PRO A 150 21.21 -7.27 -8.00
#